data_AF-A0A0G1YIJ9-F1
#
_entry.id   AF-A0A0G1YIJ9-F1
#
_cell.length_a   1.000
_cell.length_b   1.000
_cell.length_c   1.000
_cell.angle_alpha   90.00
_cell.angle_beta   90.00
_cell.angle_gamma   90.00
#
_symmetry.space_group_name_H-M   'P 1'
#
loop_
_entity.id
_entity.type
_entity.pdbx_description
1 polymer ?
#
loop_
_entity_poly.entity_id
_entity_poly.type
_entity_poly.pdbx_seq_one_letter_code
_entity_poly.pdbx_strand_id
1 'polypeptide(L)'
;MLKRAQKLLPSPPPFKALLGPSFILLGLGLGSGEVILWPYLASNWGLGIVWGAVLGITFQFFINMEIERYSLARGESVFVGLARRWAWVPYWLILSTIIGFGWPGIIASSAFLFSSVLGGDSTAVAIALLILIGIILSTGKYIYPTIERFSQAIILIGVPSIVLLTLYLAAGTDWSELLRGIVGQGRGYSFLPVGIPLATFLAAFAYSGAGGNLNLTQSSYIREKGYGMGHYTEKIKGLFSGGQQKIDLNGFEFQPTEQNVALFKSWWKLVNREHALVFYGLGITTILLLALLSFVTTFGLEGNAQGIKFVLNEARVIGQKTIPAIGSLFAVIMGIMLKSCSASAYSRSASKNR
;
A
#
# COMPACT_ATOMS: atom_id res chain seq x y z
N MET A 1 -26.35 23.84 6.72
CA MET A 1 -25.76 22.72 5.93
C MET A 1 -26.44 22.72 4.57
N LEU A 2 -25.69 22.89 3.47
CA LEU A 2 -26.24 22.75 2.12
C LEU A 2 -26.77 21.31 1.95
N LYS A 3 -28.04 21.15 1.54
CA LYS A 3 -28.61 19.84 1.22
C LYS A 3 -27.85 19.25 0.03
N ARG A 4 -27.36 18.02 0.17
CA ARG A 4 -26.70 17.32 -0.94
C ARG A 4 -27.73 16.95 -2.02
N ALA A 5 -27.28 16.93 -3.27
CA ALA A 5 -28.15 16.54 -4.37
C ALA A 5 -28.56 15.06 -4.24
N GLN A 6 -29.86 14.79 -4.37
CA GLN A 6 -30.38 13.43 -4.33
C GLN A 6 -30.23 12.76 -5.69
N LYS A 7 -29.71 11.53 -5.68
CA LYS A 7 -29.51 10.67 -6.86
C LYS A 7 -29.91 9.23 -6.54
N LEU A 8 -30.13 8.44 -7.58
CA LEU A 8 -30.41 7.00 -7.46
C LEU A 8 -29.10 6.26 -7.14
N LEU A 9 -29.15 5.21 -6.33
CA LEU A 9 -27.97 4.36 -6.12
C LEU A 9 -27.84 3.43 -7.34
N PRO A 10 -26.74 3.44 -8.11
CA PRO A 10 -26.58 2.57 -9.26
C PRO A 10 -26.40 1.10 -8.83
N SER A 11 -26.67 0.17 -9.72
CA SER A 11 -26.43 -1.26 -9.45
C SER A 11 -24.94 -1.61 -9.43
N PRO A 12 -24.51 -2.56 -8.58
CA PRO A 12 -23.12 -3.00 -8.54
C PRO A 12 -22.71 -3.68 -9.86
N PRO A 13 -21.52 -3.37 -10.40
CA PRO A 13 -20.98 -4.04 -11.57
C PRO A 13 -20.55 -5.48 -11.24
N PRO A 14 -20.24 -6.32 -12.25
CA PRO A 14 -19.68 -7.64 -12.01
C PRO A 14 -18.35 -7.56 -11.26
N PHE A 15 -18.03 -8.60 -10.47
CA PHE A 15 -16.86 -8.63 -9.57
C PHE A 15 -15.53 -8.26 -10.27
N LYS A 16 -15.30 -8.74 -11.50
CA LYS A 16 -14.06 -8.43 -12.25
C LYS A 16 -13.88 -6.92 -12.52
N ALA A 17 -14.98 -6.19 -12.68
CA ALA A 17 -14.95 -4.73 -12.90
C ALA A 17 -14.70 -3.94 -11.60
N LEU A 18 -14.76 -4.60 -10.44
CA LEU A 18 -14.44 -4.02 -9.13
C LEU A 18 -12.96 -4.14 -8.75
N LEU A 19 -12.15 -4.82 -9.55
CA LEU A 19 -10.72 -4.89 -9.25
C LEU A 19 -10.11 -3.51 -9.55
N GLY A 20 -9.41 -2.95 -8.56
CA GLY A 20 -8.82 -1.63 -8.71
C GLY A 20 -8.40 -0.95 -7.42
N PRO A 21 -9.35 -0.38 -6.66
CA PRO A 21 -9.05 0.41 -5.47
C PRO A 21 -8.16 -0.35 -4.47
N SER A 22 -8.47 -1.62 -4.17
CA SER A 22 -7.67 -2.43 -3.26
C SER A 22 -6.31 -2.82 -3.81
N PHE A 23 -6.15 -2.99 -5.14
CA PHE A 23 -4.85 -3.18 -5.77
C PHE A 23 -3.99 -1.93 -5.66
N ILE A 24 -4.58 -0.75 -5.83
CA ILE A 24 -3.88 0.51 -5.61
C ILE A 24 -3.44 0.55 -4.15
N LEU A 25 -4.36 0.41 -3.20
CA LEU A 25 -4.03 0.51 -1.78
C LEU A 25 -2.96 -0.48 -1.36
N LEU A 26 -3.06 -1.75 -1.78
CA LEU A 26 -2.02 -2.75 -1.52
C LEU A 26 -0.70 -2.40 -2.20
N GLY A 27 -0.71 -1.92 -3.45
CA GLY A 27 0.49 -1.51 -4.16
C GLY A 27 1.17 -0.27 -3.56
N LEU A 28 0.39 0.61 -2.92
CA LEU A 28 0.92 1.70 -2.10
C LEU A 28 1.42 1.22 -0.74
N GLY A 29 0.75 0.18 -0.24
CA GLY A 29 1.06 -0.56 0.95
C GLY A 29 2.44 -1.15 0.92
N LEU A 30 2.70 -1.97 -0.12
CA LEU A 30 3.94 -2.68 -0.47
C LEU A 30 5.13 -1.73 -0.63
N GLY A 31 5.51 -1.13 0.49
CA GLY A 31 6.45 -0.05 0.63
C GLY A 31 7.22 -0.27 1.92
N SER A 32 7.35 0.77 2.76
CA SER A 32 8.21 0.68 3.94
C SER A 32 7.79 -0.41 4.95
N GLY A 33 6.50 -0.72 5.11
CA GLY A 33 6.04 -1.74 6.07
C GLY A 33 6.52 -3.15 5.70
N GLU A 34 6.07 -3.64 4.56
CA GLU A 34 6.23 -5.01 4.08
C GLU A 34 7.62 -5.27 3.49
N VAL A 35 8.21 -4.27 2.80
CA VAL A 35 9.50 -4.43 2.11
C VAL A 35 10.67 -4.10 3.03
N ILE A 36 10.48 -3.24 4.04
CA ILE A 36 11.59 -2.79 4.91
C ILE A 36 11.38 -3.25 6.35
N LEU A 37 10.32 -2.81 7.03
CA LEU A 37 10.21 -2.92 8.48
C LEU A 37 10.01 -4.36 8.96
N TRP A 38 9.04 -5.10 8.41
CA TRP A 38 8.81 -6.49 8.83
C TRP A 38 9.94 -7.44 8.49
N PRO A 39 10.51 -7.42 7.27
CA PRO A 39 11.72 -8.18 6.93
C PRO A 39 12.89 -7.84 7.84
N TYR A 40 13.18 -6.54 8.03
CA TYR A 40 14.23 -6.09 8.94
C TYR A 40 14.05 -6.66 10.36
N LEU A 41 12.83 -6.57 10.90
CA LEU A 41 12.56 -7.07 12.24
C LEU A 41 12.69 -8.60 12.29
N ALA A 42 12.18 -9.33 11.29
CA ALA A 42 12.29 -10.78 11.22
C ALA A 42 13.74 -11.27 11.12
N SER A 43 14.59 -10.55 10.40
CA SER A 43 16.01 -10.91 10.23
C SER A 43 16.90 -10.64 11.44
N ASN A 44 16.42 -9.85 12.40
CA ASN A 44 17.17 -9.54 13.61
C ASN A 44 16.56 -10.19 14.86
N TRP A 45 15.24 -10.33 14.92
CA TRP A 45 14.51 -10.84 16.09
C TRP A 45 13.72 -12.14 15.82
N GLY A 46 13.74 -12.65 14.59
CA GLY A 46 13.11 -13.90 14.20
C GLY A 46 11.63 -13.76 13.88
N LEU A 47 11.00 -14.86 13.46
CA LEU A 47 9.60 -14.86 13.02
C LEU A 47 8.58 -14.79 14.15
N GLY A 48 8.99 -14.93 15.42
CA GLY A 48 8.10 -14.93 16.58
C GLY A 48 7.26 -13.66 16.77
N ILE A 49 7.58 -12.58 16.05
CA ILE A 49 6.93 -11.27 16.11
C ILE A 49 5.90 -11.02 15.00
N VAL A 50 5.78 -11.90 14.00
CA VAL A 50 4.92 -11.66 12.82
C VAL A 50 3.42 -11.67 13.15
N TRP A 51 3.02 -12.14 14.34
CA TRP A 51 1.67 -11.91 14.87
C TRP A 51 1.29 -10.41 14.83
N GLY A 52 2.25 -9.52 15.05
CA GLY A 52 2.03 -8.07 14.96
C GLY A 52 1.71 -7.62 13.53
N ALA A 53 2.31 -8.24 12.52
CA ALA A 53 2.03 -7.97 11.11
C ALA A 53 0.60 -8.36 10.76
N VAL A 54 0.19 -9.56 11.21
CA VAL A 54 -1.15 -10.12 11.04
C VAL A 54 -2.19 -9.22 11.68
N LEU A 55 -1.99 -8.83 12.94
CA LEU A 55 -2.92 -7.94 13.64
C LEU A 55 -2.94 -6.54 13.01
N GLY A 56 -1.78 -6.00 12.65
CA GLY A 56 -1.64 -4.70 11.99
C GLY A 56 -2.49 -4.64 10.72
N ILE A 57 -2.25 -5.55 9.77
CA ILE A 57 -3.01 -5.57 8.51
C ILE A 57 -4.50 -5.88 8.72
N THR A 58 -4.85 -6.66 9.74
CA THR A 58 -6.25 -6.92 10.12
C THR A 58 -6.94 -5.64 10.56
N PHE A 59 -6.31 -4.81 11.40
CA PHE A 59 -6.87 -3.52 11.77
C PHE A 59 -6.98 -2.58 10.58
N GLN A 60 -5.97 -2.55 9.70
CA GLN A 60 -6.05 -1.73 8.49
C GLN A 60 -7.21 -2.17 7.60
N PHE A 61 -7.46 -3.47 7.46
CA PHE A 61 -8.58 -4.00 6.70
C PHE A 61 -9.93 -3.44 7.19
N PHE A 62 -10.19 -3.47 8.50
CA PHE A 62 -11.44 -2.93 9.06
C PHE A 62 -11.54 -1.40 8.95
N ILE A 63 -10.43 -0.68 9.16
CA ILE A 63 -10.39 0.78 8.99
C ILE A 63 -10.72 1.15 7.53
N ASN A 64 -10.10 0.45 6.58
CA ASN A 64 -10.30 0.69 5.15
C ASN A 64 -11.74 0.40 4.73
N MET A 65 -12.32 -0.70 5.18
CA MET A 65 -13.74 -1.01 4.93
C MET A 65 -14.64 0.18 5.31
N GLU A 66 -14.43 0.77 6.49
CA GLU A 66 -15.24 1.89 6.96
C GLU A 66 -15.03 3.18 6.14
N ILE A 67 -13.79 3.43 5.70
CA ILE A 67 -13.44 4.51 4.78
C ILE A 67 -14.12 4.31 3.42
N GLU A 68 -14.13 3.09 2.91
CA GLU A 68 -14.81 2.72 1.65
C GLU A 68 -16.32 2.88 1.77
N ARG A 69 -16.92 2.44 2.90
CA ARG A 69 -18.35 2.55 3.17
C ARG A 69 -18.83 3.99 3.06
N TYR A 70 -18.06 4.92 3.63
CA TYR A 70 -18.36 6.34 3.57
C TYR A 70 -18.44 6.83 2.12
N SER A 71 -17.42 6.57 1.32
CA SER A 71 -17.38 7.02 -0.07
C SER A 71 -18.37 6.31 -0.97
N LEU A 72 -18.64 5.03 -0.72
CA LEU A 72 -19.68 4.27 -1.39
C LEU A 72 -21.06 4.91 -1.18
N ALA A 73 -21.36 5.30 0.06
CA ALA A 73 -22.65 5.88 0.42
C ALA A 73 -22.78 7.36 0.00
N ARG A 74 -21.67 8.10 -0.03
CA ARG A 74 -21.70 9.56 -0.19
C ARG A 74 -21.17 10.05 -1.53
N GLY A 75 -20.38 9.29 -2.26
CA GLY A 75 -19.78 9.74 -3.54
C GLY A 75 -18.76 10.87 -3.37
N GLU A 76 -18.25 11.08 -2.16
CA GLU A 76 -17.16 12.00 -1.87
C GLU A 76 -16.09 11.30 -1.05
N SER A 77 -14.88 11.85 -1.04
CA SER A 77 -13.80 11.31 -0.21
C SER A 77 -14.05 11.65 1.27
N VAL A 78 -13.48 10.84 2.17
CA VAL A 78 -13.55 11.08 3.62
C VAL A 78 -12.94 12.43 3.99
N PHE A 79 -11.97 12.92 3.20
CA PHE A 79 -11.39 14.25 3.36
C PHE A 79 -12.44 15.36 3.27
N VAL A 80 -13.33 15.30 2.29
CA VAL A 80 -14.42 16.28 2.12
C VAL A 80 -15.41 16.19 3.28
N GLY A 81 -15.75 14.96 3.70
CA GLY A 81 -16.62 14.72 4.84
C GLY A 81 -16.08 15.32 6.14
N LEU A 82 -14.80 15.04 6.45
CA LEU A 82 -14.12 15.54 7.62
C LEU A 82 -13.96 17.06 7.59
N ALA A 83 -13.58 17.64 6.44
CA ALA A 83 -13.48 19.09 6.26
C ALA A 83 -14.81 19.80 6.53
N ARG A 84 -15.93 19.18 6.12
CA ARG A 84 -17.28 19.71 6.37
C ARG A 84 -17.64 19.66 7.85
N ARG A 85 -17.16 18.66 8.60
CA ARG A 85 -17.44 18.52 10.03
C ARG A 85 -16.55 19.42 10.89
N TRP A 86 -15.28 19.53 10.51
CA TRP A 86 -14.23 20.18 11.29
C TRP A 86 -13.28 20.97 10.37
N ALA A 87 -13.32 22.30 10.49
CA ALA A 87 -12.53 23.21 9.65
C ALA A 87 -11.01 23.07 9.81
N TRP A 88 -10.53 22.56 10.95
CA TRP A 88 -9.09 22.40 11.23
C TRP A 88 -8.50 21.11 10.63
N VAL A 89 -9.32 20.10 10.35
CA VAL A 89 -8.85 18.77 9.91
C VAL A 89 -8.10 18.80 8.57
N PRO A 90 -8.49 19.58 7.55
CA PRO A 90 -7.70 19.72 6.33
C PRO A 90 -6.26 20.17 6.58
N TYR A 91 -6.06 21.15 7.48
CA TYR A 91 -4.73 21.63 7.84
C TYR A 91 -3.91 20.54 8.54
N TRP A 92 -4.54 19.81 9.46
CA TRP A 92 -3.89 18.67 10.12
C TRP A 92 -3.50 17.56 9.13
N LEU A 93 -4.38 17.22 8.18
CA LEU A 93 -4.10 16.19 7.16
C LEU A 93 -2.99 16.62 6.21
N ILE A 94 -2.90 17.91 5.86
CA ILE A 94 -1.77 18.45 5.09
C ILE A 94 -0.48 18.33 5.90
N LEU A 95 -0.47 18.84 7.13
CA LEU A 95 0.71 18.85 7.99
C LEU A 95 1.23 17.43 8.24
N SER A 96 0.36 16.51 8.67
CA SER A 96 0.71 15.11 8.92
C SER A 96 1.17 14.38 7.65
N THR A 97 0.63 14.71 6.47
CA THR A 97 1.11 14.14 5.20
C THR A 97 2.51 14.63 4.88
N ILE A 98 2.80 15.93 5.04
CA ILE A 98 4.14 16.49 4.78
C ILE A 98 5.16 15.90 5.76
N ILE A 99 4.81 15.82 7.04
CA ILE A 99 5.72 15.26 8.06
C ILE A 99 5.99 13.77 7.78
N GLY A 100 4.95 12.98 7.45
CA GLY A 100 5.09 11.54 7.24
C GLY A 100 5.67 11.13 5.88
N PHE A 101 5.36 11.88 4.81
CA PHE A 101 5.65 11.49 3.42
C PHE A 101 6.39 12.55 2.60
N GLY A 102 6.68 13.72 3.17
CA GLY A 102 7.43 14.78 2.48
C GLY A 102 8.91 14.46 2.31
N TRP A 103 9.43 13.48 3.07
CA TRP A 103 10.83 13.06 2.99
C TRP A 103 11.04 12.03 1.88
N PRO A 104 12.07 12.18 1.02
CA PRO A 104 12.32 11.28 -0.10
C PRO A 104 12.89 9.91 0.30
N GLY A 105 12.69 9.44 1.54
CA GLY A 105 13.36 8.26 2.08
C GLY A 105 13.03 6.96 1.34
N ILE A 106 11.79 6.81 0.86
CA ILE A 106 11.36 5.62 0.11
C ILE A 106 11.98 5.62 -1.30
N ILE A 107 11.98 6.77 -1.98
CA ILE A 107 12.66 6.89 -3.29
C ILE A 107 14.16 6.71 -3.14
N ALA A 108 14.78 7.26 -2.11
CA ALA A 108 16.20 7.06 -1.84
C ALA A 108 16.52 5.57 -1.63
N SER A 109 15.66 4.85 -0.90
CA SER A 109 15.79 3.40 -0.72
C SER A 109 15.65 2.63 -2.03
N SER A 110 14.67 3.00 -2.86
CA SER A 110 14.50 2.44 -4.21
C SER A 110 15.73 2.70 -5.09
N ALA A 111 16.21 3.94 -5.12
CA ALA A 111 17.36 4.35 -5.91
C ALA A 111 18.64 3.63 -5.48
N PHE A 112 18.83 3.44 -4.18
CA PHE A 112 19.95 2.70 -3.62
C PHE A 112 19.97 1.24 -4.09
N LEU A 113 18.82 0.57 -4.13
CA LEU A 113 18.69 -0.78 -4.70
C LEU A 113 19.04 -0.79 -6.20
N PHE A 114 18.51 0.16 -6.98
CA PHE A 114 18.83 0.26 -8.40
C PHE A 114 20.32 0.52 -8.67
N SER A 115 20.93 1.47 -7.96
CA SER A 115 22.36 1.79 -8.12
C SER A 115 23.26 0.63 -7.70
N SER A 116 22.83 -0.20 -6.74
CA SER A 116 23.60 -1.39 -6.33
C SER A 116 23.69 -2.45 -7.43
N VAL A 117 22.69 -2.51 -8.32
CA VAL A 117 22.62 -3.49 -9.41
C VAL A 117 23.18 -2.93 -10.71
N LEU A 118 22.80 -1.70 -11.07
CA LEU A 118 23.14 -1.07 -12.35
C LEU A 118 24.43 -0.25 -12.28
N GLY A 119 24.96 -0.01 -11.08
CA GLY A 119 26.03 0.96 -10.84
C GLY A 119 25.52 2.41 -10.87
N GLY A 120 26.42 3.35 -10.60
CA GLY A 120 26.15 4.79 -10.64
C GLY A 120 25.81 5.41 -9.27
N ASP A 121 25.66 6.73 -9.27
CA ASP A 121 25.35 7.50 -8.06
C ASP A 121 23.87 7.35 -7.66
N SER A 122 23.62 6.94 -6.42
CA SER A 122 22.26 6.74 -5.90
C SER A 122 21.43 8.02 -5.90
N THR A 123 22.06 9.19 -5.77
CA THR A 123 21.34 10.48 -5.76
C THR A 123 20.84 10.82 -7.16
N ALA A 124 21.69 10.66 -8.17
CA ALA A 124 21.31 10.83 -9.58
C ALA A 124 20.16 9.88 -9.98
N VAL A 125 20.23 8.61 -9.56
CA VAL A 125 19.14 7.65 -9.79
C VAL A 125 17.84 8.08 -9.09
N ALA A 126 17.92 8.59 -7.85
CA ALA A 126 16.74 9.08 -7.13
C ALA A 126 16.08 10.27 -7.86
N ILE A 127 16.87 11.21 -8.36
CA ILE A 127 16.39 12.36 -9.15
C ILE A 127 15.73 11.87 -10.44
N ALA A 128 16.36 10.94 -11.16
CA ALA A 128 15.79 10.36 -12.38
C ALA A 128 14.46 9.64 -12.11
N LEU A 129 14.36 8.89 -11.01
CA LEU A 129 13.11 8.22 -10.60
C LEU A 129 12.01 9.22 -10.25
N LEU A 130 12.33 10.31 -9.55
CA LEU A 130 11.41 11.40 -9.24
C LEU A 130 10.87 12.06 -10.51
N ILE A 131 11.76 12.41 -11.44
CA ILE A 131 11.39 12.98 -12.74
C ILE A 131 10.49 12.02 -13.50
N LEU A 132 10.85 10.73 -13.54
CA LEU A 132 10.07 9.70 -14.21
C LEU A 132 8.66 9.56 -13.62
N ILE A 133 8.53 9.57 -12.28
CA ILE A 133 7.22 9.58 -11.61
C ILE A 133 6.42 10.82 -12.02
N GLY A 134 7.05 12.01 -12.01
CA GLY A 134 6.41 13.26 -12.43
C GLY A 134 5.88 13.18 -13.87
N ILE A 135 6.67 12.63 -14.79
CA ILE A 135 6.27 12.45 -16.19
C ILE A 135 5.10 11.47 -16.31
N ILE A 136 5.17 10.30 -15.67
CA ILE A 136 4.12 9.28 -15.73
C ILE A 136 2.78 9.84 -15.22
N LEU A 137 2.80 10.56 -14.09
CA LEU A 137 1.60 11.15 -13.51
C LEU A 137 1.04 12.32 -14.34
N SER A 138 1.89 13.03 -15.07
CA SER A 138 1.48 14.21 -15.83
C SER A 138 1.00 13.90 -17.25
N THR A 139 1.53 12.85 -17.87
CA THR A 139 1.23 12.45 -19.28
C THR A 139 -0.03 11.60 -19.41
N GLY A 140 -0.50 10.96 -18.34
CA GLY A 140 -1.74 10.18 -18.36
C GLY A 140 -2.98 11.07 -18.57
N LYS A 141 -3.88 10.66 -19.47
CA LYS A 141 -5.19 11.34 -19.69
C LYS A 141 -5.99 11.46 -18.38
N TYR A 142 -5.93 10.41 -17.55
CA TYR A 142 -6.52 10.37 -16.22
C TYR A 142 -5.53 9.77 -15.23
N ILE A 143 -5.50 10.31 -14.01
CA ILE A 143 -4.54 9.89 -12.97
C ILE A 143 -4.87 8.48 -12.48
N TYR A 144 -6.15 8.21 -12.19
CA TYR A 144 -6.59 6.95 -11.57
C TYR A 144 -6.23 5.70 -12.39
N PRO A 145 -6.61 5.57 -13.69
CA PRO A 145 -6.32 4.35 -14.45
C PRO A 145 -4.82 4.08 -14.66
N THR A 146 -4.00 5.14 -14.67
CA THR A 146 -2.54 5.01 -14.76
C THR A 146 -1.98 4.38 -13.50
N ILE A 147 -2.37 4.88 -12.32
CA ILE A 147 -1.94 4.33 -11.03
C ILE A 147 -2.45 2.90 -10.87
N GLU A 148 -3.72 2.65 -11.21
CA GLU A 148 -4.34 1.32 -11.14
C GLU A 148 -3.55 0.26 -11.90
N ARG A 149 -3.24 0.51 -13.18
CA ARG A 149 -2.48 -0.43 -14.01
C ARG A 149 -1.06 -0.63 -13.49
N PHE A 150 -0.43 0.43 -13.02
CA PHE A 150 0.92 0.38 -12.47
C PHE A 150 0.97 -0.47 -11.19
N SER A 151 0.07 -0.22 -10.23
CA SER A 151 -0.04 -1.02 -9.01
C SER A 151 -0.38 -2.49 -9.29
N GLN A 152 -1.28 -2.75 -10.24
CA GLN A 152 -1.59 -4.12 -10.68
C GLN A 152 -0.38 -4.83 -11.27
N ALA A 153 0.38 -4.19 -12.17
CA ALA A 153 1.57 -4.78 -12.76
C ALA A 153 2.60 -5.17 -11.70
N ILE A 154 2.79 -4.31 -10.69
CA ILE A 154 3.76 -4.54 -9.62
C ILE A 154 3.35 -5.68 -8.71
N ILE A 155 2.07 -5.77 -8.36
CA ILE A 155 1.56 -6.90 -7.57
C ILE A 155 1.64 -8.21 -8.37
N LEU A 156 1.25 -8.18 -9.64
CA LEU A 156 1.24 -9.37 -10.52
C LEU A 156 2.64 -9.89 -10.86
N ILE A 157 3.67 -9.05 -10.77
CA ILE A 157 5.06 -9.47 -10.96
C ILE A 157 5.71 -9.78 -9.60
N GLY A 158 5.64 -8.84 -8.65
CA GLY A 158 6.33 -8.91 -7.37
C GLY A 158 5.86 -10.04 -6.47
N VAL A 159 4.54 -10.21 -6.29
CA VAL A 159 4.01 -11.25 -5.38
C VAL A 159 4.38 -12.65 -5.86
N PRO A 160 4.19 -13.03 -7.14
CA PRO A 160 4.66 -14.32 -7.63
C PRO A 160 6.17 -14.52 -7.49
N SER A 161 6.99 -13.49 -7.75
CA SER A 161 8.44 -13.59 -7.55
C SER A 161 8.81 -13.88 -6.09
N ILE A 162 8.18 -13.20 -5.14
CA ILE A 162 8.38 -13.46 -3.69
C ILE A 162 7.95 -14.88 -3.33
N VAL A 163 6.79 -15.32 -3.81
CA VAL A 163 6.28 -16.68 -3.58
C VAL A 163 7.26 -17.73 -4.09
N LEU A 164 7.71 -17.61 -5.34
CA LEU A 164 8.63 -18.56 -5.96
C LEU A 164 9.97 -18.62 -5.23
N LEU A 165 10.55 -17.47 -4.88
CA LEU A 165 11.81 -17.41 -4.13
C LEU A 165 11.67 -18.01 -2.73
N THR A 166 10.56 -17.72 -2.05
CA THR A 166 10.32 -18.24 -0.69
C THR A 166 10.13 -19.75 -0.72
N LEU A 167 9.35 -20.28 -1.66
CA LEU A 167 9.17 -21.73 -1.82
C LEU A 167 10.47 -22.45 -2.17
N TYR A 168 11.35 -21.82 -2.95
CA TYR A 168 12.65 -22.38 -3.31
C TYR A 168 13.64 -22.37 -2.15
N LEU A 169 13.68 -21.30 -1.35
CA LEU A 169 14.71 -21.09 -0.33
C LEU A 169 14.34 -21.57 1.08
N ALA A 170 13.05 -21.59 1.41
CA ALA A 170 12.59 -21.96 2.75
C ALA A 170 12.44 -23.47 2.92
N ALA A 171 13.00 -24.01 4.00
CA ALA A 171 12.83 -25.40 4.41
C ALA A 171 11.52 -25.59 5.20
N GLY A 172 11.07 -26.84 5.33
CA GLY A 172 9.85 -27.18 6.09
C GLY A 172 9.86 -26.70 7.55
N THR A 173 11.04 -26.64 8.17
CA THR A 173 11.23 -26.08 9.52
C THR A 173 10.93 -24.59 9.57
N ASP A 174 11.29 -23.83 8.54
CA ASP A 174 11.09 -22.38 8.50
C ASP A 174 9.60 -22.03 8.40
N TRP A 175 8.83 -22.82 7.65
CA TRP A 175 7.37 -22.72 7.62
C TRP A 175 6.75 -23.01 8.99
N SER A 176 7.29 -23.99 9.73
CA SER A 176 6.82 -24.27 11.09
C SER A 176 7.11 -23.11 12.05
N GLU A 177 8.24 -22.42 11.88
CA GLU A 177 8.58 -21.22 12.64
C GLU A 177 7.68 -20.04 12.27
N LEU A 178 7.35 -19.86 10.99
CA LEU A 178 6.39 -18.86 10.56
C LEU A 178 5.02 -19.08 11.21
N LEU A 179 4.50 -20.31 11.18
CA LEU A 179 3.20 -20.65 11.77
C LEU A 179 3.19 -20.42 13.29
N ARG A 180 4.28 -20.77 13.99
CA ARG A 180 4.47 -20.45 15.41
C ARG A 180 4.53 -18.94 15.64
N GLY A 181 5.19 -18.21 14.74
CA GLY A 181 5.30 -16.75 14.81
C GLY A 181 3.97 -16.02 14.67
N ILE A 182 3.03 -16.55 13.89
CA ILE A 182 1.67 -16.00 13.76
C ILE A 182 0.93 -16.01 15.11
N VAL A 183 1.21 -16.99 15.97
CA VAL A 183 0.65 -17.09 17.33
C VAL A 183 1.60 -16.54 18.41
N GLY A 184 2.62 -15.77 18.00
CA GLY A 184 3.54 -15.10 18.90
C GLY A 184 4.57 -16.02 19.56
N GLN A 185 4.91 -17.16 18.96
CA GLN A 185 5.92 -18.06 19.51
C GLN A 185 7.23 -17.97 18.71
N GLY A 186 8.29 -17.46 19.35
CA GLY A 186 9.62 -17.32 18.78
C GLY A 186 10.65 -18.24 19.42
N ARG A 187 11.90 -18.17 18.96
CA ARG A 187 13.01 -18.94 19.53
C ARG A 187 13.37 -18.40 20.92
N GLY A 188 12.84 -19.03 21.96
CA GLY A 188 13.14 -18.68 23.36
C GLY A 188 12.35 -17.49 23.91
N TYR A 189 11.27 -17.06 23.24
CA TYR A 189 10.40 -15.98 23.71
C TYR A 189 8.96 -16.15 23.25
N SER A 190 8.03 -15.50 23.94
CA SER A 190 6.63 -15.34 23.52
C SER A 190 6.29 -13.86 23.30
N PHE A 191 5.61 -13.57 22.20
CA PHE A 191 5.21 -12.28 21.65
C PHE A 191 6.36 -11.35 21.23
N LEU A 192 7.12 -10.84 22.19
CA LEU A 192 8.18 -9.87 21.94
C LEU A 192 9.50 -10.35 22.58
N PRO A 193 10.59 -10.44 21.80
CA PRO A 193 11.89 -10.76 22.34
C PRO A 193 12.49 -9.58 23.12
N VAL A 194 13.36 -9.88 24.07
CA VAL A 194 14.14 -8.87 24.78
C VAL A 194 15.02 -8.10 23.80
N GLY A 195 15.05 -6.77 23.92
CA GLY A 195 15.90 -5.90 23.10
C GLY A 195 15.31 -5.51 21.73
N ILE A 196 14.06 -5.89 21.41
CA ILE A 196 13.40 -5.39 20.21
C ILE A 196 13.13 -3.86 20.32
N PRO A 197 13.47 -3.06 19.28
CA PRO A 197 13.15 -1.65 19.26
C PRO A 197 11.63 -1.45 19.17
N LEU A 198 11.00 -1.17 20.31
CA LEU A 198 9.54 -1.08 20.40
C LEU A 198 8.96 -0.02 19.45
N ALA A 199 9.65 1.10 19.27
CA ALA A 199 9.23 2.14 18.32
C ALA A 199 9.20 1.62 16.86
N THR A 200 10.20 0.84 16.45
CA THR A 200 10.26 0.23 15.12
C THR A 200 9.18 -0.83 14.95
N PHE A 201 8.93 -1.65 15.98
CA PHE A 201 7.84 -2.63 15.97
C PHE A 201 6.47 -1.95 15.84
N LEU A 202 6.19 -0.92 16.64
CA LEU A 202 4.93 -0.17 16.57
C LEU A 202 4.78 0.57 15.24
N ALA A 203 5.86 1.08 14.66
CA ALA A 203 5.85 1.63 13.32
C ALA A 203 5.50 0.55 12.28
N ALA A 204 6.14 -0.62 12.34
CA ALA A 204 5.83 -1.74 11.44
C ALA A 204 4.37 -2.19 11.56
N PHE A 205 3.87 -2.27 12.79
CA PHE A 205 2.47 -2.54 13.10
C PHE A 205 1.53 -1.53 12.44
N ALA A 206 1.79 -0.23 12.63
CA ALA A 206 0.96 0.84 12.07
C ALA A 206 1.01 0.91 10.53
N TYR A 207 2.13 0.50 9.92
CA TYR A 207 2.33 0.48 8.46
C TYR A 207 2.04 -0.88 7.79
N SER A 208 1.45 -1.84 8.50
CA SER A 208 1.11 -3.15 7.91
C SER A 208 -0.06 -3.03 6.93
N GLY A 209 0.18 -3.13 5.64
CA GLY A 209 -0.81 -3.02 4.57
C GLY A 209 -0.97 -1.60 4.04
N ALA A 210 -1.34 -0.64 4.88
CA ALA A 210 -1.37 0.78 4.56
C ALA A 210 -1.52 1.55 5.87
N GLY A 211 -0.81 2.67 6.03
CA GLY A 211 -0.77 3.40 7.31
C GLY A 211 -1.16 4.87 7.20
N GLY A 212 -1.89 5.35 8.22
CA GLY A 212 -2.20 6.76 8.43
C GLY A 212 -3.01 7.40 7.30
N ASN A 213 -2.50 8.48 6.72
CA ASN A 213 -3.23 9.22 5.68
C ASN A 213 -3.37 8.44 4.36
N LEU A 214 -2.60 7.36 4.17
CA LEU A 214 -2.75 6.47 3.01
C LEU A 214 -4.07 5.69 3.07
N ASN A 215 -4.54 5.27 4.24
CA ASN A 215 -5.83 4.59 4.36
C ASN A 215 -6.95 5.49 3.83
N LEU A 216 -6.90 6.78 4.19
CA LEU A 216 -7.90 7.73 3.77
C LEU A 216 -7.94 7.92 2.24
N THR A 217 -6.83 7.72 1.51
CA THR A 217 -6.85 7.84 0.03
C THR A 217 -7.71 6.79 -0.64
N GLN A 218 -7.98 5.67 0.03
CA GLN A 218 -8.92 4.66 -0.46
C GLN A 218 -10.29 5.25 -0.78
N SER A 219 -10.77 6.19 0.03
CA SER A 219 -12.02 6.92 -0.21
C SER A 219 -12.03 7.64 -1.57
N SER A 220 -10.89 8.17 -2.00
CA SER A 220 -10.74 8.80 -3.32
C SER A 220 -10.75 7.76 -4.43
N TYR A 221 -10.10 6.61 -4.26
CA TYR A 221 -10.06 5.56 -5.29
C TYR A 221 -11.43 4.93 -5.52
N ILE A 222 -12.20 4.67 -4.46
CA ILE A 222 -13.60 4.24 -4.54
C ILE A 222 -14.43 5.25 -5.34
N ARG A 223 -14.23 6.54 -5.07
CA ARG A 223 -14.92 7.62 -5.78
C ARG A 223 -14.53 7.69 -7.25
N GLU A 224 -13.24 7.73 -7.58
CA GLU A 224 -12.72 7.85 -8.96
C GLU A 224 -13.06 6.63 -9.82
N LYS A 225 -13.10 5.43 -9.22
CA LYS A 225 -13.53 4.21 -9.90
C LYS A 225 -15.03 4.22 -10.19
N GLY A 226 -15.81 5.00 -9.44
CA GLY A 226 -17.25 5.20 -9.63
C GLY A 226 -18.11 4.24 -8.82
N TYR A 227 -17.66 3.79 -7.64
CA TYR A 227 -18.43 2.87 -6.82
C TYR A 227 -19.57 3.57 -6.09
N GLY A 228 -20.74 2.92 -6.07
CA GLY A 228 -21.95 3.46 -5.45
C GLY A 228 -22.22 4.88 -5.92
N MET A 229 -22.31 5.82 -4.98
CA MET A 229 -22.57 7.22 -5.29
C MET A 229 -21.41 7.94 -6.00
N GLY A 230 -20.20 7.36 -6.02
CA GLY A 230 -19.06 7.86 -6.80
C GLY A 230 -19.30 7.81 -8.31
N HIS A 231 -20.30 7.05 -8.78
CA HIS A 231 -20.69 6.98 -10.19
C HIS A 231 -21.02 8.35 -10.80
N TYR A 232 -21.56 9.27 -9.99
CA TYR A 232 -21.94 10.61 -10.43
C TYR A 232 -20.81 11.64 -10.30
N THR A 233 -19.67 11.25 -9.77
CA THR A 233 -18.53 12.15 -9.60
C THR A 233 -17.72 12.25 -10.89
N GLU A 234 -17.30 13.46 -11.24
CA GLU A 234 -16.33 13.65 -12.31
C GLU A 234 -14.94 13.13 -11.94
N LYS A 235 -14.28 12.47 -12.90
CA LYS A 235 -12.92 11.95 -12.72
C LYS A 235 -11.88 13.06 -12.83
N ILE A 236 -10.80 12.93 -12.06
CA ILE A 236 -9.68 13.88 -12.10
C ILE A 236 -8.82 13.62 -13.35
N LYS A 237 -8.72 14.66 -14.21
CA LYS A 237 -7.82 14.67 -15.39
C LYS A 237 -6.35 14.83 -14.99
N GLY A 238 -5.46 14.31 -15.84
CA GLY A 238 -4.02 14.55 -15.69
C GLY A 238 -3.61 15.99 -16.01
N LEU A 239 -2.42 16.40 -15.55
CA LEU A 239 -1.93 17.79 -15.61
C LEU A 239 -1.90 18.35 -17.04
N PHE A 240 -1.51 17.53 -18.02
CA PHE A 240 -1.42 17.94 -19.43
C PHE A 240 -2.66 17.58 -20.27
N SER A 241 -3.73 17.03 -19.67
CA SER A 241 -4.87 16.48 -20.42
C SER A 241 -5.86 17.54 -20.98
N GLY A 242 -5.58 18.83 -20.85
CA GLY A 242 -6.38 19.92 -21.46
C GLY A 242 -7.78 20.14 -20.87
N GLY A 243 -8.22 21.41 -20.89
CA GLY A 243 -9.53 21.87 -20.42
C GLY A 243 -9.58 22.23 -18.93
N GLN A 244 -10.23 23.34 -18.59
CA GLN A 244 -10.62 23.63 -17.20
C GLN A 244 -11.79 22.72 -16.82
N GLN A 245 -11.74 22.14 -15.63
CA GLN A 245 -12.81 21.29 -15.11
C GLN A 245 -13.24 21.86 -13.76
N LYS A 246 -14.47 22.37 -13.67
CA LYS A 246 -15.07 22.72 -12.38
C LYS A 246 -15.53 21.42 -11.73
N ILE A 247 -14.70 20.88 -10.84
CA ILE A 247 -15.02 19.65 -10.11
C ILE A 247 -15.80 20.04 -8.85
N ASP A 248 -17.05 19.60 -8.74
CA ASP A 248 -17.73 19.62 -7.45
C ASP A 248 -17.14 18.51 -6.56
N LEU A 249 -16.55 18.91 -5.44
CA LEU A 249 -15.98 17.99 -4.47
C LEU A 249 -17.04 17.37 -3.56
N ASN A 250 -18.23 17.99 -3.50
CA ASN A 250 -19.33 17.49 -2.70
C ASN A 250 -19.93 16.24 -3.34
N GLY A 251 -20.29 15.31 -2.47
CA GLY A 251 -20.94 14.08 -2.85
C GLY A 251 -22.45 14.21 -2.96
N PHE A 252 -23.08 13.07 -3.18
CA PHE A 252 -24.51 12.91 -3.37
C PHE A 252 -25.13 12.18 -2.19
N GLU A 253 -26.45 12.14 -2.15
CA GLU A 253 -27.24 11.31 -1.22
C GLU A 253 -28.27 10.50 -1.99
N PHE A 254 -28.64 9.35 -1.45
CA PHE A 254 -29.77 8.56 -1.93
C PHE A 254 -30.77 8.38 -0.77
N GLN A 255 -32.05 8.24 -1.10
CA GLN A 255 -33.09 8.02 -0.10
C GLN A 255 -33.00 6.60 0.46
N PRO A 256 -33.07 6.39 1.78
CA PRO A 256 -32.95 5.07 2.40
C PRO A 256 -34.27 4.27 2.30
N THR A 257 -34.76 4.06 1.08
CA THR A 257 -35.87 3.13 0.82
C THR A 257 -35.40 1.68 0.99
N GLU A 258 -36.32 0.75 1.24
CA GLU A 258 -35.98 -0.67 1.40
C GLU A 258 -35.17 -1.22 0.22
N GLN A 259 -35.53 -0.82 -1.00
CA GLN A 259 -34.83 -1.17 -2.22
C GLN A 259 -33.39 -0.63 -2.23
N ASN A 260 -33.19 0.64 -1.89
CA ASN A 260 -31.85 1.24 -1.86
C ASN A 260 -30.99 0.67 -0.74
N VAL A 261 -31.57 0.32 0.40
CA VAL A 261 -30.87 -0.36 1.50
C VAL A 261 -30.42 -1.75 1.07
N ALA A 262 -31.27 -2.53 0.40
CA ALA A 262 -30.91 -3.84 -0.15
C ALA A 262 -29.80 -3.74 -1.21
N LEU A 263 -29.87 -2.72 -2.09
CA LEU A 263 -28.86 -2.46 -3.10
C LEU A 263 -27.52 -2.03 -2.48
N PHE A 264 -27.56 -1.18 -1.44
CA PHE A 264 -26.38 -0.78 -0.70
C PHE A 264 -25.72 -1.96 0.02
N LYS A 265 -26.51 -2.86 0.63
CA LYS A 265 -25.99 -4.11 1.22
C LYS A 265 -25.29 -4.98 0.18
N SER A 266 -25.82 -5.03 -1.04
CA SER A 266 -25.19 -5.76 -2.15
C SER A 266 -23.85 -5.15 -2.54
N TRP A 267 -23.79 -3.82 -2.69
CA TRP A 267 -22.53 -3.10 -2.90
C TRP A 267 -21.53 -3.36 -1.78
N TRP A 268 -21.97 -3.22 -0.53
CA TRP A 268 -21.14 -3.39 0.65
C TRP A 268 -20.52 -4.79 0.72
N LYS A 269 -21.32 -5.83 0.53
CA LYS A 269 -20.84 -7.21 0.50
C LYS A 269 -19.81 -7.42 -0.62
N LEU A 270 -20.03 -6.81 -1.78
CA LEU A 270 -19.20 -7.03 -2.95
C LEU A 270 -17.85 -6.31 -2.85
N VAL A 271 -17.85 -5.04 -2.40
CA VAL A 271 -16.64 -4.26 -2.12
C VAL A 271 -15.81 -4.92 -1.03
N ASN A 272 -16.44 -5.34 0.08
CA ASN A 272 -15.72 -6.04 1.16
C ASN A 272 -15.10 -7.37 0.72
N ARG A 273 -15.76 -8.11 -0.19
CA ARG A 273 -15.19 -9.34 -0.75
C ARG A 273 -13.96 -9.05 -1.60
N GLU A 274 -14.00 -8.00 -2.42
CA GLU A 274 -12.84 -7.59 -3.21
C GLU A 274 -11.70 -7.14 -2.31
N HIS A 275 -11.98 -6.29 -1.31
CA HIS A 275 -11.00 -5.81 -0.35
C HIS A 275 -10.39 -6.95 0.48
N ALA A 276 -11.20 -7.91 0.91
CA ALA A 276 -10.74 -9.08 1.67
C ALA A 276 -9.82 -9.99 0.85
N LEU A 277 -10.12 -10.20 -0.43
CA LEU A 277 -9.31 -11.05 -1.30
C LEU A 277 -8.01 -10.36 -1.72
N VAL A 278 -8.11 -9.09 -2.13
CA VAL A 278 -6.99 -8.34 -2.68
C VAL A 278 -6.14 -7.76 -1.56
N PHE A 279 -6.66 -6.79 -0.79
CA PHE A 279 -5.84 -6.10 0.21
C PHE A 279 -5.47 -7.03 1.37
N TYR A 280 -6.46 -7.66 2.01
CA TYR A 280 -6.18 -8.49 3.19
C TYR A 280 -5.49 -9.81 2.82
N GLY A 281 -6.05 -10.58 1.87
CA GLY A 281 -5.53 -11.88 1.47
C GLY A 281 -4.16 -11.84 0.80
N LEU A 282 -3.97 -11.02 -0.23
CA LEU A 282 -2.64 -10.88 -0.84
C LEU A 282 -1.67 -10.13 0.06
N GLY A 283 -2.14 -9.13 0.82
CA GLY A 283 -1.28 -8.37 1.73
C GLY A 283 -0.73 -9.22 2.87
N ILE A 284 -1.57 -10.00 3.56
CA ILE A 284 -1.11 -10.86 4.66
C ILE A 284 -0.18 -11.96 4.15
N THR A 285 -0.45 -12.48 2.96
CA THR A 285 0.43 -13.47 2.33
C THR A 285 1.78 -12.83 2.02
N THR A 286 1.78 -11.66 1.38
CA THR A 286 3.02 -11.00 0.96
C THR A 286 3.88 -10.56 2.13
N ILE A 287 3.29 -9.97 3.19
CA ILE A 287 4.04 -9.51 4.37
C ILE A 287 4.67 -10.69 5.13
N LEU A 288 3.97 -11.82 5.25
CA LEU A 288 4.48 -13.02 5.90
C LEU A 288 5.58 -13.69 5.07
N LEU A 289 5.41 -13.75 3.74
CA LEU A 289 6.43 -14.33 2.86
C LEU A 289 7.68 -13.45 2.78
N LEU A 290 7.54 -12.13 2.77
CA LEU A 290 8.70 -11.23 2.84
C LEU A 290 9.45 -11.37 4.17
N ALA A 291 8.73 -11.46 5.29
CA ALA A 291 9.35 -11.71 6.60
C ALA A 291 10.06 -13.09 6.64
N LEU A 292 9.42 -14.14 6.11
CA LEU A 292 10.01 -15.48 5.99
C LEU A 292 11.24 -15.48 5.09
N LEU A 293 11.15 -14.87 3.91
CA LEU A 293 12.25 -14.77 2.96
C LEU A 293 13.46 -14.05 3.59
N SER A 294 13.20 -12.97 4.32
CA SER A 294 14.20 -12.23 5.08
C SER A 294 14.88 -13.12 6.12
N PHE A 295 14.08 -13.84 6.89
CA PHE A 295 14.55 -14.75 7.93
C PHE A 295 15.46 -15.86 7.36
N VAL A 296 15.03 -16.57 6.31
CA VAL A 296 15.80 -17.70 5.75
C VAL A 296 17.07 -17.28 4.99
N THR A 297 17.17 -16.00 4.64
CA THR A 297 18.33 -15.45 3.93
C THR A 297 19.31 -14.77 4.88
N THR A 298 18.82 -13.95 5.81
CA THR A 298 19.68 -13.04 6.57
C THR A 298 19.56 -13.13 8.09
N PHE A 299 18.74 -14.03 8.63
CA PHE A 299 18.62 -14.15 10.10
C PHE A 299 19.96 -14.45 10.77
N GLY A 300 20.34 -13.59 11.73
CA GLY A 300 21.57 -13.74 12.51
C GLY A 300 22.87 -13.35 11.78
N LEU A 301 22.80 -12.81 10.55
CA LEU A 301 23.98 -12.31 9.86
C LEU A 301 24.47 -10.98 10.45
N GLU A 302 25.79 -10.88 10.61
CA GLU A 302 26.43 -9.61 10.94
C GLU A 302 26.22 -8.60 9.80
N GLY A 303 25.85 -7.36 10.13
CA GLY A 303 25.64 -6.31 9.14
C GLY A 303 24.18 -6.09 8.70
N ASN A 304 23.19 -6.71 9.36
CA ASN A 304 21.78 -6.33 9.26
C ASN A 304 21.50 -4.98 9.94
N ALA A 305 22.18 -3.93 9.49
CA ALA A 305 21.94 -2.57 9.95
C ALA A 305 20.52 -2.11 9.58
N GLN A 306 19.96 -1.18 10.38
CA GLN A 306 18.65 -0.59 10.12
C GLN A 306 18.53 -0.03 8.69
N GLY A 307 17.36 -0.19 8.09
CA GLY A 307 17.00 0.39 6.79
C GLY A 307 17.29 -0.52 5.61
N ILE A 308 17.37 0.05 4.40
CA ILE A 308 17.33 -0.72 3.14
C ILE A 308 18.53 -1.68 2.91
N LYS A 309 19.60 -1.56 3.69
CA LYS A 309 20.83 -2.34 3.50
C LYS A 309 20.62 -3.85 3.72
N PHE A 310 19.71 -4.26 4.61
CA PHE A 310 19.45 -5.70 4.78
C PHE A 310 18.89 -6.32 3.49
N VAL A 311 18.09 -5.58 2.69
CA VAL A 311 17.55 -6.07 1.41
C VAL A 311 18.68 -6.38 0.40
N LEU A 312 19.81 -5.66 0.47
CA LEU A 312 20.99 -6.01 -0.33
C LEU A 312 21.67 -7.29 0.16
N ASN A 313 21.70 -7.50 1.47
CA ASN A 313 22.20 -8.76 2.03
C ASN A 313 21.30 -9.93 1.60
N GLU A 314 19.98 -9.75 1.62
CA GLU A 314 19.03 -10.73 1.07
C GLU A 314 19.33 -11.02 -0.40
N ALA A 315 19.42 -9.98 -1.24
CA ALA A 315 19.75 -10.13 -2.66
C ALA A 315 21.05 -10.90 -2.88
N ARG A 316 22.08 -10.61 -2.09
CA ARG A 316 23.37 -11.31 -2.14
C ARG A 316 23.23 -12.78 -1.76
N VAL A 317 22.57 -13.10 -0.64
CA VAL A 317 22.39 -14.48 -0.19
C VAL A 317 21.51 -15.27 -1.16
N ILE A 318 20.46 -14.64 -1.70
CA ILE A 318 19.64 -15.23 -2.77
C ILE A 318 20.53 -15.57 -3.96
N GLY A 319 21.37 -14.64 -4.41
CA GLY A 319 22.30 -14.86 -5.52
C GLY A 319 23.30 -15.98 -5.27
N GLN A 320 23.76 -16.16 -4.02
CA GLN A 320 24.66 -17.24 -3.62
C GLN A 320 23.97 -18.60 -3.55
N LYS A 321 22.72 -18.64 -3.08
CA LYS A 321 21.91 -19.88 -2.97
C LYS A 321 21.22 -20.27 -4.28
N THR A 322 21.19 -19.38 -5.27
CA THR A 322 20.59 -19.61 -6.59
C THR A 322 21.62 -19.34 -7.69
N ILE A 323 21.51 -18.20 -8.37
CA ILE A 323 22.49 -17.62 -9.28
C ILE A 323 22.51 -16.10 -9.08
N PRO A 324 23.64 -15.40 -9.33
CA PRO A 324 23.77 -13.96 -9.08
C PRO A 324 22.68 -13.12 -9.76
N ALA A 325 22.24 -13.51 -10.96
CA ALA A 325 21.18 -12.81 -11.70
C ALA A 325 19.84 -12.78 -10.96
N ILE A 326 19.48 -13.84 -10.22
CA ILE A 326 18.23 -13.89 -9.45
C ILE A 326 18.31 -12.96 -8.24
N GLY A 327 19.47 -12.86 -7.59
CA GLY A 327 19.71 -11.89 -6.53
C GLY A 327 19.55 -10.44 -7.01
N SER A 328 20.16 -10.11 -8.15
CA SER A 328 20.00 -8.79 -8.79
C SER A 328 18.55 -8.50 -9.19
N LEU A 329 17.85 -9.50 -9.75
CA LEU A 329 16.44 -9.37 -10.11
C LEU A 329 15.56 -9.09 -8.89
N PHE A 330 15.81 -9.78 -7.77
CA PHE A 330 15.12 -9.53 -6.51
C PHE A 330 15.33 -8.08 -6.05
N ALA A 331 16.56 -7.57 -6.03
CA ALA A 331 16.83 -6.18 -5.65
C ALA A 331 16.11 -5.17 -6.56
N VAL A 332 16.05 -5.42 -7.88
CA VAL A 332 15.30 -4.59 -8.82
C VAL A 332 13.80 -4.62 -8.53
N ILE A 333 13.21 -5.80 -8.29
CA ILE A 333 11.79 -5.94 -7.96
C ILE A 333 11.46 -5.17 -6.68
N MET A 334 12.27 -5.32 -5.63
CA MET A 334 12.10 -4.59 -4.37
C MET A 334 12.24 -3.07 -4.57
N GLY A 335 13.18 -2.64 -5.42
CA GLY A 335 13.31 -1.24 -5.82
C GLY A 335 12.07 -0.70 -6.52
N ILE A 336 11.47 -1.46 -7.44
CA ILE A 336 10.23 -1.12 -8.14
C ILE A 336 9.05 -1.03 -7.16
N MET A 337 8.93 -1.97 -6.23
CA MET A 337 7.87 -1.98 -5.22
C MET A 337 7.93 -0.73 -4.34
N LEU A 338 9.12 -0.38 -3.81
CA LEU A 338 9.32 0.82 -3.00
C LEU A 338 8.96 2.11 -3.75
N LYS A 339 9.36 2.25 -5.02
CA LYS A 339 9.06 3.43 -5.85
C LYS A 339 7.55 3.74 -5.89
N SER A 340 6.72 2.70 -5.90
CA SER A 340 5.26 2.81 -6.06
C SER A 340 4.59 3.56 -4.93
N CYS A 341 5.08 3.34 -3.72
CA CYS A 341 4.61 4.03 -2.53
C CYS A 341 4.81 5.56 -2.65
N SER A 342 5.90 6.00 -3.27
CA SER A 342 6.19 7.44 -3.44
C SER A 342 5.37 8.10 -4.55
N ALA A 343 5.04 7.40 -5.63
CA ALA A 343 4.22 7.95 -6.72
C ALA A 343 2.84 8.46 -6.24
N SER A 344 2.28 7.86 -5.20
CA SER A 344 0.99 8.30 -4.66
C SER A 344 1.06 9.45 -3.66
N ALA A 345 2.17 9.61 -2.93
CA ALA A 345 2.34 10.78 -2.08
C ALA A 345 2.36 12.07 -2.93
N TYR A 346 3.02 12.01 -4.09
CA TYR A 346 3.17 13.15 -5.00
C TYR A 346 1.96 13.40 -5.91
N SER A 347 1.20 12.37 -6.31
CA SER A 347 -0.02 12.56 -7.14
C SER A 347 -1.04 13.51 -6.51
N ARG A 348 -0.98 13.69 -5.19
CA ARG A 348 -1.81 14.62 -4.43
C ARG A 348 -1.28 16.03 -4.31
N SER A 349 0.04 16.24 -4.36
CA SER A 349 0.61 17.60 -4.32
C SER A 349 0.33 18.36 -5.61
N ALA A 350 0.19 17.65 -6.74
CA ALA A 350 -0.10 18.23 -8.04
C ALA A 350 -1.55 18.74 -8.20
N SER A 351 -2.48 18.34 -7.33
CA SER A 351 -3.90 18.73 -7.46
C SER A 351 -4.23 20.09 -6.82
N LYS A 352 -3.25 20.86 -6.36
CA LYS A 352 -3.48 22.08 -5.56
C LYS A 352 -3.22 23.41 -6.28
N ASN A 353 -2.99 23.40 -7.60
CA ASN A 353 -2.81 24.62 -8.39
C ASN A 353 -4.01 24.97 -9.29
N ARG A 354 -5.24 24.60 -8.91
CA ARG A 354 -6.47 25.17 -9.48
C ARG A 354 -7.60 25.26 -8.45
#